data_AF-A0A846HN46-F1
#
_entry.id   AF-A0A846HN46-F1
#
_cell.length_a   1.000
_cell.length_b   1.000
_cell.length_c   1.000
_cell.angle_alpha   90.00
_cell.angle_beta   90.00
_cell.angle_gamma   90.00
#
_symmetry.space_group_name_H-M   'P 1'
#
loop_
_entity.id
_entity.type
_entity.pdbx_description
1 polymer ?
#
loop_
_entity_poly.entity_id
_entity_poly.type
_entity_poly.pdbx_seq_one_letter_code
_entity_poly.pdbx_strand_id
1 'polypeptide(L)'
;MYQQGDVFPHWTHRIIGDDSTNQAAAALLRRLFRSGLLREYRACLYRNRGIPGVRQALLINLGSPVGDADALGKQQSLWLVEQPNRKLFLYGQDRCCSPTQVGGVVLHGKPVLEPDSDWMGALAKSLAARVLRTQAQGGASVSTHQATALGVLARVEHAILHTAIDAFSKGLNADTLAILRREGHGDWATYNFYLDAVGNPHRNRLQAAHSFPFFSQALRDDWRLRREVDRGVPLLRTLAEVHQISPRTIQHCRYFEPARIGQDHHSTLLRQLDQLPADYLPKTDDDHRVFQALWQPLVDLACVLQRDVLELAAPFAQGWEQGQRALADKLGAGLDFDVIYAFARATYRYSVYPALKAELAKRGQLAAVAEDPPLAFFAAWFGQVGLRRLAQMALQWRDAYRQFSLERLGLRGAEEAASLDWLPVVGGAADHSHGNYRVIELTSHQALELEGREQEHCVASYAVKCLTGDSALFSIRERATGKILSTFEVDLRRGRPLLVKHYAQGNQTPEPALQAVAERFVRRVMEPTPIQRIAAVRDARRCAGAPVIHRLDTPDSQESELTAQEQQRLAEMLAFTYPREARRSSVARFLEGKYLLNQFLLKPRIDAKQSDPANAA
;
A
#
# COMPACT_ATOMS: atom_id res chain seq x y z
N MET A 1 -37.75 -8.91 13.91
CA MET A 1 -38.17 -8.57 12.53
C MET A 1 -38.82 -7.20 12.60
N TYR A 2 -38.33 -6.24 11.82
CA TYR A 2 -38.88 -4.88 11.81
C TYR A 2 -40.20 -4.82 11.00
N GLN A 3 -41.26 -4.21 11.53
CA GLN A 3 -42.58 -4.01 10.90
C GLN A 3 -42.65 -2.66 10.13
N GLN A 4 -43.80 -2.36 9.54
CA GLN A 4 -44.02 -1.16 8.71
C GLN A 4 -43.97 0.12 9.57
N GLY A 5 -43.20 1.13 9.15
CA GLY A 5 -43.05 2.37 9.91
C GLY A 5 -42.03 2.26 11.05
N ASP A 6 -41.20 1.21 11.02
CA ASP A 6 -40.15 1.02 12.00
C ASP A 6 -39.13 2.15 11.90
N VAL A 7 -39.25 2.99 12.90
CA VAL A 7 -38.30 4.01 13.23
C VAL A 7 -37.01 3.32 13.68
N PHE A 8 -35.85 3.84 13.28
CA PHE A 8 -34.57 3.49 13.90
C PHE A 8 -34.29 4.57 14.94
N PRO A 9 -34.78 4.39 16.18
CA PRO A 9 -34.59 5.39 17.20
C PRO A 9 -33.14 5.24 17.71
N HIS A 10 -32.48 6.36 18.07
CA HIS A 10 -31.04 6.33 18.39
C HIS A 10 -30.63 5.34 19.50
N TRP A 11 -31.58 4.89 20.32
CA TRP A 11 -31.39 3.96 21.44
C TRP A 11 -31.38 2.47 21.07
N THR A 12 -31.58 2.10 19.80
CA THR A 12 -31.56 0.67 19.38
C THR A 12 -30.17 0.02 19.42
N HIS A 13 -29.10 0.81 19.54
CA HIS A 13 -27.73 0.30 19.69
C HIS A 13 -27.28 0.31 21.14
N ARG A 14 -27.34 -0.87 21.78
CA ARG A 14 -26.87 -1.07 23.16
C ARG A 14 -25.35 -1.33 23.27
N ILE A 15 -24.65 -1.54 22.15
CA ILE A 15 -23.23 -1.91 22.12
C ILE A 15 -22.54 -1.13 21.00
N ILE A 16 -21.77 -0.11 21.37
CA ILE A 16 -21.04 0.81 20.46
C ILE A 16 -19.52 0.74 20.73
N GLY A 17 -19.11 0.10 21.84
CA GLY A 17 -17.73 -0.14 22.23
C GLY A 17 -17.66 -0.84 23.59
N ASP A 18 -16.58 -0.62 24.33
CA ASP A 18 -16.46 -1.05 25.73
C ASP A 18 -17.50 -0.38 26.65
N ASP A 19 -17.60 -0.86 27.89
CA ASP A 19 -18.57 -0.37 28.87
C ASP A 19 -18.45 1.14 29.12
N SER A 20 -17.22 1.67 29.13
CA SER A 20 -16.97 3.10 29.34
C SER A 20 -17.49 3.95 28.17
N THR A 21 -17.30 3.47 26.94
CA THR A 21 -17.76 4.10 25.70
C THR A 21 -19.27 4.04 25.60
N ASN A 22 -19.87 2.92 25.99
CA ASN A 22 -21.32 2.74 26.02
C ASN A 22 -21.97 3.67 27.06
N GLN A 23 -21.37 3.82 28.24
CA GLN A 23 -21.83 4.77 29.27
C GLN A 23 -21.73 6.22 28.79
N ALA A 24 -20.59 6.60 28.20
CA ALA A 24 -20.39 7.93 27.64
C ALA A 24 -21.38 8.23 26.49
N ALA A 25 -21.61 7.28 25.60
CA ALA A 25 -22.60 7.40 24.52
C ALA A 25 -24.02 7.53 25.08
N ALA A 26 -24.41 6.71 26.06
CA ALA A 26 -25.72 6.77 26.69
C ALA A 26 -25.95 8.11 27.41
N ALA A 27 -24.94 8.61 28.13
CA ALA A 27 -25.00 9.91 28.79
C ALA A 27 -25.14 11.06 27.77
N LEU A 28 -24.33 11.04 26.70
CA LEU A 28 -24.38 12.04 25.64
C LEU A 28 -25.73 12.04 24.92
N LEU A 29 -26.25 10.88 24.52
CA LEU A 29 -27.54 10.76 23.83
C LEU A 29 -28.68 11.25 24.73
N ARG A 30 -28.72 10.85 26.01
CA ARG A 30 -29.72 11.35 26.97
C ARG A 30 -29.71 12.87 27.09
N ARG A 31 -28.52 13.49 27.05
CA ARG A 31 -28.38 14.95 27.09
C ARG A 31 -28.94 15.58 25.82
N LEU A 32 -28.56 15.07 24.66
CA LEU A 32 -28.96 15.60 23.34
C LEU A 32 -30.47 15.45 23.09
N PHE A 33 -31.09 14.36 23.53
CA PHE A 33 -32.54 14.18 23.49
C PHE A 33 -33.27 15.15 24.41
N ARG A 34 -32.81 15.32 25.66
CA ARG A 34 -33.40 16.29 26.60
C ARG A 34 -33.37 17.71 26.08
N SER A 35 -32.35 18.07 25.31
CA SER A 35 -32.22 19.39 24.68
C SER A 35 -32.97 19.52 23.35
N GLY A 36 -33.66 18.48 22.87
CA GLY A 36 -34.35 18.49 21.58
C GLY A 36 -33.42 18.59 20.36
N LEU A 37 -32.11 18.38 20.55
CA LEU A 37 -31.10 18.51 19.49
C LEU A 37 -31.07 17.26 18.59
N LEU A 38 -31.54 16.14 19.09
CA LEU A 38 -31.79 14.93 18.32
C LEU A 38 -33.30 14.72 18.22
N ARG A 39 -33.76 14.51 16.98
CA ARG A 39 -35.16 14.12 16.72
C ARG A 39 -35.39 12.70 17.22
N GLU A 40 -36.65 12.32 17.38
CA GLU A 40 -37.05 10.96 17.81
C GLU A 40 -36.47 9.85 16.90
N TYR A 41 -36.09 10.18 15.65
CA TYR A 41 -35.51 9.24 14.71
C TYR A 41 -34.41 9.82 13.80
N ARG A 42 -33.37 9.02 13.55
CA ARG A 42 -32.34 9.32 12.52
C ARG A 42 -32.73 8.82 11.16
N ALA A 43 -33.24 7.59 11.14
CA ALA A 43 -33.60 6.88 9.93
C ALA A 43 -34.96 6.23 10.09
N CYS A 44 -35.70 6.13 8.99
CA CYS A 44 -37.03 5.54 8.97
C CYS A 44 -37.17 4.66 7.72
N LEU A 45 -37.55 3.40 7.92
CA LEU A 45 -37.76 2.44 6.83
C LEU A 45 -39.25 2.28 6.55
N TYR A 46 -39.63 2.62 5.32
CA TYR A 46 -40.98 2.47 4.79
C TYR A 46 -41.04 1.19 3.94
N ARG A 47 -42.03 0.33 4.17
CA ARG A 47 -42.25 -0.91 3.40
C ARG A 47 -43.67 -0.97 2.85
N ASN A 48 -43.79 -1.14 1.54
CA ASN A 48 -44.94 -1.57 0.74
C ASN A 48 -46.30 -0.87 0.95
N ARG A 49 -46.40 0.13 1.84
CA ARG A 49 -47.62 0.87 2.19
C ARG A 49 -47.23 2.25 2.74
N GLY A 50 -47.71 3.31 2.10
CA GLY A 50 -47.58 4.69 2.57
C GLY A 50 -47.03 5.68 1.54
N ILE A 51 -46.33 5.20 0.51
CA ILE A 51 -45.75 6.06 -0.53
C ILE A 51 -46.08 5.47 -1.91
N PRO A 52 -46.94 6.12 -2.71
CA PRO A 52 -47.28 5.66 -4.06
C PRO A 52 -46.03 5.50 -4.93
N GLY A 53 -45.94 4.40 -5.68
CA GLY A 53 -44.81 4.15 -6.58
C GLY A 53 -43.49 3.79 -5.89
N VAL A 54 -43.52 3.38 -4.62
CA VAL A 54 -42.34 2.95 -3.85
C VAL A 54 -42.60 1.59 -3.22
N ARG A 55 -41.67 0.65 -3.42
CA ARG A 55 -41.71 -0.69 -2.81
C ARG A 55 -41.17 -0.64 -1.38
N GLN A 56 -40.00 -0.04 -1.21
CA GLN A 56 -39.47 0.32 0.11
C GLN A 56 -38.60 1.57 -0.01
N ALA A 57 -38.49 2.32 1.07
CA ALA A 57 -37.63 3.49 1.12
C ALA A 57 -37.01 3.64 2.51
N LEU A 58 -35.75 4.03 2.54
CA LEU A 58 -35.06 4.44 3.76
C LEU A 58 -34.81 5.94 3.70
N LEU A 59 -35.45 6.67 4.62
CA LEU A 59 -35.17 8.08 4.86
C LEU A 59 -34.04 8.18 5.89
N ILE A 60 -33.00 8.96 5.60
CA ILE A 60 -31.94 9.34 6.53
C ILE A 60 -32.02 10.86 6.73
N ASN A 61 -32.30 11.29 7.96
CA ASN A 61 -32.42 12.71 8.29
C ASN A 61 -31.05 13.30 8.63
N LEU A 62 -30.58 14.23 7.79
CA LEU A 62 -29.27 14.88 7.95
C LEU A 62 -29.32 16.13 8.85
N GLY A 63 -30.52 16.55 9.26
CA GLY A 63 -30.75 17.82 9.96
C GLY A 63 -30.53 19.05 9.07
N SER A 64 -30.77 20.23 9.63
CA SER A 64 -30.50 21.50 8.95
C SER A 64 -29.00 21.62 8.63
N PRO A 65 -28.63 22.19 7.47
CA PRO A 65 -27.23 22.41 7.15
C PRO A 65 -26.68 23.47 8.11
N VAL A 66 -25.47 23.23 8.64
CA VAL A 66 -24.80 24.14 9.57
C VAL A 66 -23.48 24.59 8.93
N GLY A 67 -23.52 25.68 8.17
CA GLY A 67 -22.33 26.27 7.50
C GLY A 67 -22.08 25.77 6.07
N ASP A 68 -20.82 25.85 5.62
CA ASP A 68 -20.40 25.52 4.26
C ASP A 68 -20.59 24.04 3.90
N ALA A 69 -20.74 23.78 2.60
CA ALA A 69 -21.03 22.47 2.00
C ALA A 69 -20.08 21.37 2.52
N ASP A 70 -20.64 20.31 3.12
CA ASP A 70 -19.89 19.11 3.46
C ASP A 70 -19.86 18.11 2.29
N ALA A 71 -19.43 16.86 2.51
CA ALA A 71 -19.39 15.80 1.49
C ALA A 71 -20.74 15.51 0.81
N LEU A 72 -21.85 16.01 1.36
CA LEU A 72 -23.19 15.93 0.80
C LEU A 72 -23.71 17.29 0.32
N GLY A 73 -23.01 18.40 0.53
CA GLY A 73 -23.47 19.73 0.16
C GLY A 73 -24.64 20.21 1.01
N LYS A 74 -25.67 20.78 0.38
CA LYS A 74 -26.83 21.40 1.07
C LYS A 74 -27.93 20.41 1.48
N GLN A 75 -27.66 19.11 1.40
CA GLN A 75 -28.69 18.10 1.64
C GLN A 75 -29.08 18.05 3.13
N GLN A 76 -30.39 18.03 3.36
CA GLN A 76 -31.05 17.89 4.66
C GLN A 76 -31.60 16.49 4.88
N SER A 77 -31.84 15.73 3.82
CA SER A 77 -32.21 14.32 3.91
C SER A 77 -31.69 13.52 2.73
N LEU A 78 -31.50 12.22 2.96
CA LEU A 78 -31.25 11.24 1.92
C LEU A 78 -32.40 10.24 1.87
N TRP A 79 -32.78 9.85 0.66
CA TRP A 79 -33.73 8.78 0.41
C TRP A 79 -33.07 7.69 -0.39
N LEU A 80 -32.95 6.50 0.20
CA LEU A 80 -32.60 5.29 -0.53
C LEU A 80 -33.89 4.55 -0.88
N VAL A 81 -34.25 4.49 -2.15
CA VAL A 81 -35.59 4.12 -2.61
C VAL A 81 -35.50 2.92 -3.54
N GLU A 82 -36.22 1.86 -3.22
CA GLU A 82 -36.50 0.76 -4.15
C GLU A 82 -37.90 0.98 -4.76
N GLN A 83 -37.95 1.12 -6.09
CA GLN A 83 -39.18 1.26 -6.87
C GLN A 83 -39.90 -0.10 -7.04
N PRO A 84 -41.17 -0.11 -7.52
CA PRO A 84 -41.91 -1.33 -7.83
C PRO A 84 -41.18 -2.28 -8.78
N ASN A 85 -40.45 -1.72 -9.76
CA ASN A 85 -39.58 -2.47 -10.67
C ASN A 85 -38.21 -2.81 -10.04
N ARG A 86 -38.13 -2.88 -8.70
CA ARG A 86 -36.93 -3.23 -7.92
C ARG A 86 -35.70 -2.35 -8.13
N LYS A 87 -35.77 -1.31 -8.96
CA LYS A 87 -34.65 -0.39 -9.18
C LYS A 87 -34.45 0.49 -7.97
N LEU A 88 -33.19 0.68 -7.62
CA LEU A 88 -32.71 1.44 -6.49
C LEU A 88 -32.27 2.82 -6.94
N PHE A 89 -32.58 3.85 -6.15
CA PHE A 89 -32.10 5.20 -6.36
C PHE A 89 -31.73 5.83 -5.02
N LEU A 90 -30.66 6.63 -5.02
CA LEU A 90 -30.32 7.49 -3.90
C LEU A 90 -30.66 8.94 -4.27
N TYR A 91 -31.58 9.55 -3.54
CA TYR A 91 -31.93 10.96 -3.69
C TYR A 91 -31.41 11.78 -2.51
N GLY A 92 -30.92 12.99 -2.78
CA GLY A 92 -30.69 14.03 -1.80
C GLY A 92 -31.73 15.13 -1.92
N GLN A 93 -32.25 15.62 -0.79
CA GLN A 93 -33.13 16.79 -0.73
C GLN A 93 -32.52 17.89 0.11
N ASP A 94 -32.62 19.14 -0.34
CA ASP A 94 -32.12 20.35 0.33
C ASP A 94 -33.09 20.93 1.37
N ARG A 95 -34.27 20.32 1.55
CA ARG A 95 -35.31 20.70 2.50
C ARG A 95 -35.72 19.53 3.39
N CYS A 96 -36.15 19.83 4.61
CA CYS A 96 -36.81 18.87 5.48
C CYS A 96 -38.17 18.51 4.87
N CYS A 97 -38.27 17.33 4.28
CA CYS A 97 -39.52 16.86 3.67
C CYS A 97 -40.44 16.20 4.70
N SER A 98 -41.74 16.27 4.42
CA SER A 98 -42.70 15.37 5.05
C SER A 98 -42.42 13.93 4.58
N PRO A 99 -42.75 12.90 5.38
CA PRO A 99 -42.63 11.49 5.01
C PRO A 99 -43.32 11.11 3.68
N THR A 100 -44.21 11.97 3.18
CA THR A 100 -45.05 11.74 2.01
C THR A 100 -44.42 12.17 0.68
N GLN A 101 -43.27 12.87 0.69
CA GLN A 101 -42.61 13.35 -0.53
C GLN A 101 -41.23 12.71 -0.73
N VAL A 102 -41.22 11.56 -1.41
CA VAL A 102 -39.99 10.92 -1.89
C VAL A 102 -39.53 11.62 -3.17
N GLY A 103 -38.27 12.03 -3.23
CA GLY A 103 -37.69 12.65 -4.43
C GLY A 103 -36.40 13.40 -4.12
N GLY A 104 -36.00 14.30 -5.01
CA GLY A 104 -34.78 15.10 -4.87
C GLY A 104 -33.81 14.91 -6.02
N VAL A 105 -32.57 15.36 -5.84
CA VAL A 105 -31.49 15.19 -6.82
C VAL A 105 -30.92 13.78 -6.67
N VAL A 106 -30.85 13.03 -7.77
CA VAL A 106 -30.22 11.70 -7.77
C VAL A 106 -28.72 11.86 -7.51
N LEU A 107 -28.21 11.16 -6.49
CA LEU A 107 -26.81 11.18 -6.11
C LEU A 107 -26.09 9.97 -6.71
N HIS A 108 -25.19 10.20 -7.66
CA HIS A 108 -24.43 9.14 -8.34
C HIS A 108 -23.14 8.77 -7.60
N GLY A 109 -22.67 7.53 -7.81
CA GLY A 109 -21.35 7.07 -7.35
C GLY A 109 -21.17 7.01 -5.83
N LYS A 110 -22.26 6.98 -5.06
CA LYS A 110 -22.22 6.84 -3.59
C LYS A 110 -22.40 5.37 -3.22
N PRO A 111 -21.44 4.73 -2.52
CA PRO A 111 -21.49 3.32 -2.14
C PRO A 111 -22.45 3.07 -0.96
N VAL A 112 -23.72 3.44 -1.13
CA VAL A 112 -24.73 3.46 -0.07
C VAL A 112 -25.14 2.07 0.41
N LEU A 113 -24.85 1.01 -0.35
CA LEU A 113 -25.08 -0.38 0.04
C LEU A 113 -23.85 -1.04 0.68
N GLU A 114 -22.78 -0.27 0.91
CA GLU A 114 -21.60 -0.71 1.67
C GLU A 114 -21.60 0.00 3.03
N PRO A 115 -22.10 -0.67 4.08
CA PRO A 115 -22.18 -0.09 5.42
C PRO A 115 -20.82 0.35 5.99
N ASP A 116 -19.74 -0.31 5.55
CA ASP A 116 -18.37 -0.07 6.01
C ASP A 116 -17.56 0.86 5.07
N SER A 117 -18.21 1.47 4.07
CA SER A 117 -17.51 2.37 3.15
C SER A 117 -17.05 3.67 3.82
N ASP A 118 -15.96 4.26 3.32
CA ASP A 118 -15.47 5.57 3.79
C ASP A 118 -16.54 6.66 3.70
N TRP A 119 -17.46 6.55 2.73
CA TRP A 119 -18.58 7.46 2.59
C TRP A 119 -19.53 7.40 3.80
N MET A 120 -19.81 6.20 4.33
CA MET A 120 -20.61 6.02 5.55
C MET A 120 -19.91 6.61 6.76
N GLY A 121 -18.60 6.38 6.90
CA GLY A 121 -17.79 6.98 7.95
C GLY A 121 -17.77 8.51 7.90
N ALA A 122 -17.61 9.09 6.71
CA ALA A 122 -17.65 10.53 6.49
C ALA A 122 -19.04 11.11 6.79
N LEU A 123 -20.10 10.44 6.35
CA LEU A 123 -21.48 10.84 6.63
C LEU A 123 -21.76 10.88 8.14
N ALA A 124 -21.41 9.81 8.86
CA ALA A 124 -21.58 9.72 10.30
C ALA A 124 -20.84 10.84 11.06
N LYS A 125 -19.59 11.13 10.66
CA LYS A 125 -18.80 12.24 11.23
C LYS A 125 -19.44 13.60 10.97
N SER A 126 -19.92 13.85 9.74
CA SER A 126 -20.62 15.09 9.39
C SER A 126 -21.90 15.29 10.21
N LEU A 127 -22.68 14.23 10.41
CA LEU A 127 -23.88 14.26 11.25
C LEU A 127 -23.55 14.59 12.70
N ALA A 128 -22.55 13.91 13.27
CA ALA A 128 -22.09 14.18 14.63
C ALA A 128 -21.63 15.63 14.81
N ALA A 129 -20.87 16.16 13.84
CA ALA A 129 -20.40 17.54 13.86
C ALA A 129 -21.56 18.55 13.76
N ARG A 130 -22.59 18.28 12.95
CA ARG A 130 -23.78 19.15 12.86
C ARG A 130 -24.50 19.23 14.21
N VAL A 131 -24.75 18.09 14.85
CA VAL A 131 -25.43 18.03 16.16
C VAL A 131 -24.67 18.82 17.24
N LEU A 132 -23.33 18.68 17.28
CA LEU A 132 -22.50 19.40 18.25
C LEU A 132 -22.39 20.90 17.95
N ARG A 133 -22.37 21.31 16.68
CA ARG A 133 -22.37 22.74 16.31
C ARG A 133 -23.66 23.44 16.70
N THR A 134 -24.82 22.79 16.56
CA THR A 134 -26.09 23.33 17.06
C THR A 134 -26.05 23.54 18.58
N GLN A 135 -25.32 22.71 19.32
CA GLN A 135 -25.08 22.90 20.75
C GLN A 135 -24.16 24.10 21.06
N ALA A 136 -23.18 24.38 20.19
CA ALA A 136 -22.12 25.37 20.41
C ALA A 136 -22.48 26.82 20.04
N GLN A 137 -23.65 27.08 19.46
CA GLN A 137 -24.12 28.44 19.12
C GLN A 137 -24.26 29.39 20.34
N GLY A 138 -23.94 28.93 21.56
CA GLY A 138 -23.78 29.75 22.77
C GLY A 138 -22.39 30.40 22.98
N GLY A 139 -21.49 30.43 21.99
CA GLY A 139 -20.31 31.30 22.00
C GLY A 139 -19.05 30.80 22.74
N ALA A 140 -19.00 29.54 23.18
CA ALA A 140 -17.83 28.97 23.84
C ALA A 140 -16.85 28.31 22.84
N SER A 141 -15.54 28.51 23.05
CA SER A 141 -14.48 27.89 22.25
C SER A 141 -14.50 26.35 22.32
N VAL A 142 -14.03 25.71 21.25
CA VAL A 142 -13.99 24.25 21.08
C VAL A 142 -13.06 23.64 22.14
N SER A 143 -13.63 23.07 23.21
CA SER A 143 -12.86 22.42 24.28
C SER A 143 -12.51 20.96 23.94
N THR A 144 -11.51 20.37 24.60
CA THR A 144 -11.12 18.96 24.48
C THR A 144 -12.30 17.99 24.65
N HIS A 145 -13.30 18.35 25.46
CA HIS A 145 -14.53 17.58 25.62
C HIS A 145 -15.36 17.49 24.33
N GLN A 146 -15.30 18.47 23.44
CA GLN A 146 -16.01 18.43 22.15
C GLN A 146 -15.38 17.41 21.19
N ALA A 147 -14.06 17.25 21.19
CA ALA A 147 -13.38 16.26 20.35
C ALA A 147 -13.77 14.82 20.75
N THR A 148 -13.79 14.53 22.06
CA THR A 148 -14.26 13.24 22.58
C THR A 148 -15.74 13.02 22.27
N ALA A 149 -16.58 14.04 22.47
CA ALA A 149 -18.01 13.95 22.14
C ALA A 149 -18.26 13.70 20.65
N LEU A 150 -17.46 14.32 19.76
CA LEU A 150 -17.53 14.11 18.32
C LEU A 150 -17.18 12.67 17.96
N GLY A 151 -16.09 12.13 18.51
CA GLY A 151 -15.68 10.74 18.26
C GLY A 151 -16.74 9.73 18.72
N VAL A 152 -17.30 9.93 19.92
CA VAL A 152 -18.38 9.08 20.44
C VAL A 152 -19.63 9.17 19.57
N LEU A 153 -20.09 10.38 19.25
CA LEU A 153 -21.30 10.58 18.46
C LEU A 153 -21.14 10.07 17.02
N ALA A 154 -19.97 10.23 16.40
CA ALA A 154 -19.70 9.69 15.07
C ALA A 154 -19.83 8.16 15.04
N ARG A 155 -19.36 7.44 16.08
CA ARG A 155 -19.55 5.99 16.20
C ARG A 155 -21.01 5.61 16.36
N VAL A 156 -21.76 6.37 17.16
CA VAL A 156 -23.21 6.18 17.34
C VAL A 156 -23.94 6.34 15.99
N GLU A 157 -23.68 7.44 15.28
CA GLU A 157 -24.28 7.70 13.97
C GLU A 157 -23.92 6.61 12.95
N HIS A 158 -22.67 6.16 12.94
CA HIS A 158 -22.23 5.08 12.07
C HIS A 158 -23.00 3.78 12.33
N ALA A 159 -23.14 3.37 13.60
CA ALA A 159 -23.87 2.16 13.99
C ALA A 159 -25.35 2.22 13.58
N ILE A 160 -26.00 3.38 13.77
CA ILE A 160 -27.39 3.59 13.37
C ILE A 160 -27.54 3.49 11.85
N LEU A 161 -26.68 4.18 11.11
CA LEU A 161 -26.72 4.17 9.66
C LEU A 161 -26.46 2.77 9.09
N HIS A 162 -25.44 2.07 9.61
CA HIS A 162 -25.12 0.70 9.24
C HIS A 162 -26.34 -0.21 9.42
N THR A 163 -27.03 -0.11 10.56
CA THR A 163 -28.19 -0.95 10.87
C THR A 163 -29.42 -0.62 10.04
N ALA A 164 -29.64 0.66 9.78
CA ALA A 164 -30.69 1.13 8.89
C ALA A 164 -30.49 0.61 7.46
N ILE A 165 -29.26 0.70 6.94
CA ILE A 165 -28.88 0.20 5.61
C ILE A 165 -28.96 -1.33 5.55
N ASP A 166 -28.50 -2.04 6.58
CA ASP A 166 -28.62 -3.51 6.64
C ASP A 166 -30.09 -3.95 6.64
N ALA A 167 -30.94 -3.28 7.41
CA ALA A 167 -32.37 -3.56 7.46
C ALA A 167 -33.09 -3.27 6.13
N PHE A 168 -32.68 -2.21 5.42
CA PHE A 168 -33.14 -1.93 4.06
C PHE A 168 -32.64 -3.00 3.06
N SER A 169 -31.35 -3.34 3.13
CA SER A 169 -30.70 -4.30 2.24
C SER A 169 -31.29 -5.70 2.33
N LYS A 170 -31.82 -6.11 3.50
CA LYS A 170 -32.56 -7.37 3.66
C LYS A 170 -33.80 -7.49 2.77
N GLY A 171 -34.36 -6.39 2.25
CA GLY A 171 -35.48 -6.41 1.30
C GLY A 171 -35.08 -6.49 -0.18
N LEU A 172 -33.79 -6.31 -0.48
CA LEU A 172 -33.23 -6.31 -1.83
C LEU A 172 -32.99 -7.74 -2.34
N ASN A 173 -32.64 -7.87 -3.62
CA ASN A 173 -32.26 -9.15 -4.19
C ASN A 173 -30.91 -9.64 -3.60
N ALA A 174 -30.92 -10.82 -2.98
CA ALA A 174 -29.77 -11.36 -2.27
C ALA A 174 -28.59 -11.71 -3.20
N ASP A 175 -28.87 -12.21 -4.41
CA ASP A 175 -27.82 -12.59 -5.38
C ASP A 175 -27.08 -11.34 -5.90
N THR A 176 -27.83 -10.28 -6.23
CA THR A 176 -27.24 -8.99 -6.61
C THR A 176 -26.39 -8.41 -5.48
N LEU A 177 -26.88 -8.47 -4.23
CA LEU A 177 -26.10 -8.03 -3.06
C LEU A 177 -24.83 -8.86 -2.85
N ALA A 178 -24.88 -10.17 -3.10
CA ALA A 178 -23.70 -11.03 -3.00
C ALA A 178 -22.61 -10.63 -4.01
N ILE A 179 -23.00 -10.26 -5.23
CA ILE A 179 -22.06 -9.75 -6.25
C ILE A 179 -21.46 -8.41 -5.81
N LEU A 180 -22.28 -7.43 -5.41
CA LEU A 180 -21.81 -6.11 -4.96
C LEU A 180 -20.80 -6.23 -3.79
N ARG A 181 -21.08 -7.11 -2.83
CA ARG A 181 -20.16 -7.39 -1.71
C ARG A 181 -18.83 -7.97 -2.18
N ARG A 182 -18.86 -8.91 -3.13
CA ARG A 182 -17.64 -9.51 -3.69
C ARG A 182 -16.82 -8.50 -4.49
N GLU A 183 -17.48 -7.56 -5.15
CA GLU A 183 -16.81 -6.48 -5.88
C GLU A 183 -16.20 -5.42 -4.98
N GLY A 184 -16.66 -5.31 -3.73
CA GLY A 184 -16.34 -4.17 -2.88
C GLY A 184 -16.88 -2.86 -3.45
N HIS A 185 -17.96 -2.93 -4.25
CA HIS A 185 -18.62 -1.75 -4.80
C HIS A 185 -20.16 -1.92 -4.77
N GLY A 186 -20.83 -1.11 -3.96
CA GLY A 186 -22.24 -1.20 -3.60
C GLY A 186 -22.98 0.12 -3.83
N ASP A 187 -22.85 0.70 -5.01
CA ASP A 187 -23.72 1.81 -5.40
C ASP A 187 -25.03 1.34 -6.07
N TRP A 188 -26.01 2.23 -6.14
CA TRP A 188 -27.32 1.88 -6.68
C TRP A 188 -27.31 1.66 -8.20
N ALA A 189 -26.37 2.28 -8.91
CA ALA A 189 -26.25 2.13 -10.36
C ALA A 189 -25.76 0.72 -10.69
N THR A 190 -24.80 0.22 -9.93
CA THR A 190 -24.28 -1.14 -9.99
C THR A 190 -25.34 -2.15 -9.60
N TYR A 191 -26.11 -1.91 -8.53
CA TYR A 191 -27.25 -2.75 -8.17
C TYR A 191 -28.26 -2.86 -9.34
N ASN A 192 -28.62 -1.72 -9.94
CA ASN A 192 -29.57 -1.66 -11.04
C ASN A 192 -29.06 -2.30 -12.33
N PHE A 193 -27.75 -2.38 -12.55
CA PHE A 193 -27.18 -3.05 -13.70
C PHE A 193 -27.58 -4.53 -13.77
N TYR A 194 -27.74 -5.19 -12.62
CA TYR A 194 -28.11 -6.59 -12.54
C TYR A 194 -29.62 -6.85 -12.62
N LEU A 195 -30.42 -5.80 -12.85
CA LEU A 195 -31.88 -5.90 -12.99
C LEU A 195 -32.32 -5.53 -14.40
N ASP A 196 -33.38 -6.17 -14.88
CA ASP A 196 -34.05 -5.79 -16.13
C ASP A 196 -34.94 -4.54 -15.96
N ALA A 197 -35.72 -4.18 -16.99
CA ALA A 197 -36.60 -3.03 -16.94
C ALA A 197 -37.77 -3.17 -15.94
N VAL A 198 -38.17 -4.40 -15.64
CA VAL A 198 -39.30 -4.77 -14.76
C VAL A 198 -38.83 -5.11 -13.34
N GLY A 199 -37.51 -5.21 -13.12
CA GLY A 199 -36.90 -5.51 -11.83
C GLY A 199 -36.59 -6.97 -11.60
N ASN A 200 -36.71 -7.82 -12.62
CA ASN A 200 -36.25 -9.20 -12.49
C ASN A 200 -34.72 -9.23 -12.58
N PRO A 201 -34.08 -10.18 -11.88
CA PRO A 201 -32.64 -10.35 -12.00
C PRO A 201 -32.26 -10.71 -13.44
N HIS A 202 -31.31 -9.98 -14.00
CA HIS A 202 -30.81 -10.22 -15.35
C HIS A 202 -29.91 -11.46 -15.33
N ARG A 203 -30.52 -12.64 -15.52
CA ARG A 203 -29.89 -13.96 -15.37
C ARG A 203 -28.48 -14.03 -15.97
N ASN A 204 -28.29 -13.58 -17.21
CA ASN A 204 -26.99 -13.66 -17.88
C ASN A 204 -25.93 -12.77 -17.20
N ARG A 205 -26.30 -11.58 -16.70
CA ARG A 205 -25.37 -10.66 -16.03
C ARG A 205 -24.96 -11.18 -14.67
N LEU A 206 -25.92 -11.71 -13.89
CA LEU A 206 -25.62 -12.38 -12.62
C LEU A 206 -24.71 -13.58 -12.84
N GLN A 207 -25.05 -14.46 -13.80
CA GLN A 207 -24.24 -15.64 -14.13
C GLN A 207 -22.84 -15.25 -14.58
N ALA A 208 -22.69 -14.20 -15.38
CA ALA A 208 -21.41 -13.71 -15.85
C ALA A 208 -20.56 -13.17 -14.68
N ALA A 209 -21.12 -12.35 -13.79
CA ALA A 209 -20.42 -11.83 -12.61
C ALA A 209 -20.05 -12.93 -11.62
N HIS A 210 -20.89 -13.94 -11.43
CA HIS A 210 -20.53 -15.12 -10.63
C HIS A 210 -19.44 -15.96 -11.27
N SER A 211 -19.47 -16.08 -12.59
CA SER A 211 -18.49 -16.88 -13.34
C SER A 211 -17.17 -16.17 -13.49
N PHE A 212 -17.14 -14.83 -13.57
CA PHE A 212 -15.96 -14.01 -13.80
C PHE A 212 -15.92 -12.84 -12.81
N PRO A 213 -15.82 -13.14 -11.50
CA PRO A 213 -15.85 -12.12 -10.45
C PRO A 213 -14.76 -11.07 -10.66
N PHE A 214 -13.53 -11.49 -11.00
CA PHE A 214 -12.41 -10.59 -11.31
C PHE A 214 -12.73 -9.54 -12.39
N PHE A 215 -13.65 -9.83 -13.31
CA PHE A 215 -13.98 -8.98 -14.46
C PHE A 215 -15.34 -8.30 -14.33
N SER A 216 -16.03 -8.43 -13.21
CA SER A 216 -17.43 -8.04 -13.11
C SER A 216 -17.68 -6.54 -13.30
N GLN A 217 -16.72 -5.70 -12.91
CA GLN A 217 -16.73 -4.28 -13.26
C GLN A 217 -16.57 -4.05 -14.76
N ALA A 218 -15.62 -4.72 -15.43
CA ALA A 218 -15.45 -4.60 -16.89
C ALA A 218 -16.70 -5.05 -17.65
N LEU A 219 -17.40 -6.10 -17.17
CA LEU A 219 -18.68 -6.55 -17.73
C LEU A 219 -19.76 -5.46 -17.66
N ARG A 220 -19.65 -4.51 -16.73
CA ARG A 220 -20.49 -3.32 -16.70
C ARG A 220 -19.94 -2.26 -17.63
N ASP A 221 -18.73 -1.81 -17.38
CA ASP A 221 -18.23 -0.55 -17.93
C ASP A 221 -17.96 -0.64 -19.44
N ASP A 222 -17.61 -1.82 -19.95
CA ASP A 222 -17.42 -2.07 -21.38
C ASP A 222 -18.74 -2.47 -22.07
N TRP A 223 -19.17 -1.66 -23.04
CA TRP A 223 -20.43 -1.90 -23.76
C TRP A 223 -20.42 -3.16 -24.63
N ARG A 224 -19.25 -3.59 -25.14
CA ARG A 224 -19.12 -4.81 -25.96
C ARG A 224 -19.31 -6.03 -25.08
N LEU A 225 -18.61 -6.08 -23.95
CA LEU A 225 -18.78 -7.16 -22.97
C LEU A 225 -20.24 -7.24 -22.49
N ARG A 226 -20.84 -6.10 -22.15
CA ARG A 226 -22.24 -6.03 -21.74
C ARG A 226 -23.19 -6.62 -22.79
N ARG A 227 -23.01 -6.26 -24.06
CA ARG A 227 -23.83 -6.77 -25.17
C ARG A 227 -23.68 -8.29 -25.34
N GLU A 228 -22.47 -8.82 -25.23
CA GLU A 228 -22.22 -10.25 -25.36
C GLU A 228 -22.77 -11.05 -24.16
N VAL A 229 -22.68 -10.50 -22.95
CA VAL A 229 -23.39 -11.01 -21.76
C VAL A 229 -24.89 -11.07 -22.00
N ASP A 230 -25.50 -9.99 -22.49
CA ASP A 230 -26.94 -9.92 -22.71
C ASP A 230 -27.41 -10.95 -23.76
N ARG A 231 -26.56 -11.24 -24.76
CA ARG A 231 -26.79 -12.28 -25.78
C ARG A 231 -26.52 -13.72 -25.30
N GLY A 232 -25.92 -13.89 -24.12
CA GLY A 232 -25.54 -15.20 -23.60
C GLY A 232 -24.36 -15.85 -24.34
N VAL A 233 -23.47 -15.05 -24.93
CA VAL A 233 -22.29 -15.55 -25.65
C VAL A 233 -21.18 -15.97 -24.66
N PRO A 234 -20.44 -17.06 -24.91
CA PRO A 234 -19.30 -17.45 -24.07
C PRO A 234 -18.23 -16.34 -23.97
N LEU A 235 -18.00 -15.84 -22.76
CA LEU A 235 -17.20 -14.62 -22.53
C LEU A 235 -15.68 -14.83 -22.56
N LEU A 236 -15.18 -16.07 -22.51
CA LEU A 236 -13.76 -16.34 -22.33
C LEU A 236 -12.88 -15.67 -23.40
N ARG A 237 -13.29 -15.77 -24.68
CA ARG A 237 -12.57 -15.14 -25.81
C ARG A 237 -12.77 -13.64 -25.85
N THR A 238 -13.99 -13.16 -25.62
CA THR A 238 -14.30 -11.72 -25.64
C THR A 238 -13.55 -10.97 -24.53
N LEU A 239 -13.47 -11.55 -23.33
CA LEU A 239 -12.67 -11.00 -22.23
C LEU A 239 -11.17 -10.97 -22.58
N ALA A 240 -10.66 -12.05 -23.17
CA ALA A 240 -9.27 -12.13 -23.64
C ALA A 240 -8.96 -11.05 -24.68
N GLU A 241 -9.86 -10.82 -25.65
CA GLU A 241 -9.73 -9.78 -26.67
C GLU A 241 -9.77 -8.36 -26.07
N VAL A 242 -10.73 -8.07 -25.19
CA VAL A 242 -10.89 -6.73 -24.57
C VAL A 242 -9.69 -6.39 -23.68
N HIS A 243 -9.16 -7.36 -22.94
CA HIS A 243 -8.02 -7.16 -22.05
C HIS A 243 -6.66 -7.42 -22.70
N GLN A 244 -6.63 -7.81 -23.98
CA GLN A 244 -5.42 -8.14 -24.75
C GLN A 244 -4.50 -9.16 -24.04
N ILE A 245 -5.10 -10.24 -23.53
CA ILE A 245 -4.39 -11.34 -22.84
C ILE A 245 -4.89 -12.70 -23.33
N SER A 246 -4.17 -13.77 -23.01
CA SER A 246 -4.59 -15.11 -23.42
C SER A 246 -5.87 -15.59 -22.69
N PRO A 247 -6.72 -16.41 -23.35
CA PRO A 247 -7.87 -17.05 -22.70
C PRO A 247 -7.50 -17.88 -21.47
N ARG A 248 -6.29 -18.41 -21.42
CA ARG A 248 -5.75 -19.15 -20.27
C ARG A 248 -5.69 -18.27 -19.02
N THR A 249 -5.26 -17.02 -19.17
CA THR A 249 -5.19 -16.05 -18.07
C THR A 249 -6.57 -15.65 -17.58
N ILE A 250 -7.54 -15.46 -18.48
CA ILE A 250 -8.95 -15.25 -18.10
C ILE A 250 -9.48 -16.46 -17.31
N GLN A 251 -9.21 -17.68 -17.79
CA GLN A 251 -9.64 -18.91 -17.14
C GLN A 251 -9.02 -19.06 -15.75
N HIS A 252 -7.77 -18.66 -15.59
CA HIS A 252 -7.08 -18.64 -14.30
C HIS A 252 -7.73 -17.62 -13.34
N CYS A 253 -8.01 -16.41 -13.84
CA CYS A 253 -8.65 -15.35 -13.06
C CYS A 253 -10.09 -15.59 -12.66
N ARG A 254 -10.70 -16.66 -13.15
CA ARG A 254 -12.09 -17.04 -12.87
C ARG A 254 -12.39 -17.20 -11.37
N TYR A 255 -11.39 -17.62 -10.60
CA TYR A 255 -11.57 -17.93 -9.18
C TYR A 255 -11.12 -16.80 -8.24
N PHE A 256 -10.70 -15.65 -8.78
CA PHE A 256 -10.21 -14.54 -7.95
C PHE A 256 -11.29 -13.58 -7.49
N GLU A 257 -11.17 -13.15 -6.25
CA GLU A 257 -12.06 -12.16 -5.65
C GLU A 257 -11.49 -10.73 -5.85
N PRO A 258 -12.21 -9.82 -6.54
CA PRO A 258 -11.76 -8.45 -6.83
C PRO A 258 -11.37 -7.64 -5.61
N ALA A 259 -12.10 -7.80 -4.50
CA ALA A 259 -11.96 -6.98 -3.29
C ALA A 259 -10.54 -6.96 -2.70
N ARG A 260 -9.68 -7.91 -3.09
CA ARG A 260 -8.30 -8.02 -2.59
C ARG A 260 -7.27 -7.32 -3.46
N ILE A 261 -7.63 -7.00 -4.70
CA ILE A 261 -6.72 -6.46 -5.71
C ILE A 261 -7.24 -5.07 -6.02
N GLY A 262 -6.56 -4.02 -5.53
CA GLY A 262 -6.99 -2.65 -5.78
C GLY A 262 -7.17 -2.40 -7.29
N GLN A 263 -8.28 -1.76 -7.68
CA GLN A 263 -8.70 -1.58 -9.08
C GLN A 263 -7.56 -1.07 -9.99
N ASP A 264 -6.75 -0.13 -9.47
CA ASP A 264 -5.61 0.46 -10.18
C ASP A 264 -4.55 -0.57 -10.65
N HIS A 265 -4.52 -1.76 -10.06
CA HIS A 265 -3.52 -2.79 -10.34
C HIS A 265 -4.04 -3.91 -11.25
N HIS A 266 -5.33 -3.91 -11.62
CA HIS A 266 -5.96 -5.03 -12.36
C HIS A 266 -5.29 -5.29 -13.71
N SER A 267 -5.11 -4.25 -14.53
CA SER A 267 -4.52 -4.39 -15.88
C SER A 267 -3.05 -4.80 -15.84
N THR A 268 -2.29 -4.29 -14.87
CA THR A 268 -0.89 -4.68 -14.66
C THR A 268 -0.80 -6.14 -14.23
N LEU A 269 -1.62 -6.56 -13.26
CA LEU A 269 -1.66 -7.94 -12.80
C LEU A 269 -2.02 -8.93 -13.92
N LEU A 270 -3.03 -8.61 -14.74
CA LEU A 270 -3.44 -9.45 -15.86
C LEU A 270 -2.29 -9.67 -16.86
N ARG A 271 -1.57 -8.60 -17.23
CA ARG A 271 -0.41 -8.70 -18.13
C ARG A 271 0.72 -9.51 -17.52
N GLN A 272 0.98 -9.35 -16.22
CA GLN A 272 1.99 -10.11 -15.50
C GLN A 272 1.65 -11.61 -15.47
N LEU A 273 0.41 -11.97 -15.15
CA LEU A 273 -0.05 -13.35 -15.17
C LEU A 273 0.00 -13.96 -16.58
N ASP A 274 -0.28 -13.16 -17.61
CA ASP A 274 -0.28 -13.65 -18.99
C ASP A 274 1.11 -14.05 -19.50
N GLN A 275 2.16 -13.40 -18.99
CA GLN A 275 3.56 -13.69 -19.30
C GLN A 275 4.06 -15.00 -18.66
N LEU A 276 3.36 -15.53 -17.65
CA LEU A 276 3.79 -16.71 -16.90
C LEU A 276 3.36 -18.02 -17.57
N PRO A 277 4.19 -19.06 -17.63
CA PRO A 277 3.74 -20.42 -17.94
C PRO A 277 2.74 -20.92 -16.87
N ALA A 278 1.95 -21.94 -17.22
CA ALA A 278 0.86 -22.41 -16.36
C ALA A 278 1.34 -22.89 -14.98
N ASP A 279 2.55 -23.46 -14.92
CA ASP A 279 3.15 -23.96 -13.68
C ASP A 279 3.46 -22.84 -12.68
N TYR A 280 3.71 -21.62 -13.17
CA TYR A 280 4.03 -20.45 -12.33
C TYR A 280 2.81 -19.61 -11.97
N LEU A 281 1.61 -19.99 -12.43
CA LEU A 281 0.41 -19.26 -12.07
C LEU A 281 0.06 -19.50 -10.59
N PRO A 282 -0.18 -18.45 -9.79
CA PRO A 282 -0.53 -18.58 -8.37
C PRO A 282 -1.84 -19.36 -8.16
N LYS A 283 -1.82 -20.45 -7.40
CA LYS A 283 -2.94 -21.42 -7.35
C LYS A 283 -3.88 -21.19 -6.17
N THR A 284 -3.39 -20.51 -5.14
CA THR A 284 -4.09 -20.28 -3.87
C THR A 284 -4.06 -18.79 -3.50
N ASP A 285 -4.93 -18.38 -2.59
CA ASP A 285 -4.93 -17.01 -2.07
C ASP A 285 -3.59 -16.59 -1.46
N ASP A 286 -2.92 -17.51 -0.77
CA ASP A 286 -1.59 -17.25 -0.22
C ASP A 286 -0.53 -17.16 -1.32
N ASP A 287 -0.61 -17.97 -2.38
CA ASP A 287 0.26 -17.82 -3.56
C ASP A 287 0.10 -16.43 -4.18
N HIS A 288 -1.13 -15.92 -4.30
CA HIS A 288 -1.38 -14.59 -4.84
C HIS A 288 -0.72 -13.49 -4.04
N ARG A 289 -0.87 -13.55 -2.71
CA ARG A 289 -0.25 -12.58 -1.81
C ARG A 289 1.26 -12.56 -1.99
N VAL A 290 1.87 -13.75 -2.07
CA VAL A 290 3.32 -13.89 -2.26
C VAL A 290 3.74 -13.47 -3.66
N PHE A 291 2.99 -13.84 -4.69
CA PHE A 291 3.22 -13.42 -6.08
C PHE A 291 3.22 -11.89 -6.20
N GLN A 292 2.20 -11.23 -5.68
CA GLN A 292 2.11 -9.77 -5.73
C GLN A 292 3.26 -9.07 -5.00
N ALA A 293 3.71 -9.66 -3.88
CA ALA A 293 4.83 -9.12 -3.11
C ALA A 293 6.20 -9.34 -3.80
N LEU A 294 6.38 -10.41 -4.57
CA LEU A 294 7.69 -10.82 -5.09
C LEU A 294 7.86 -10.61 -6.60
N TRP A 295 6.80 -10.61 -7.40
CA TRP A 295 6.90 -10.64 -8.85
C TRP A 295 7.62 -9.41 -9.41
N GLN A 296 7.21 -8.20 -9.00
CA GLN A 296 7.86 -6.99 -9.50
C GLN A 296 9.35 -6.93 -9.08
N PRO A 297 9.72 -7.15 -7.80
CA PRO A 297 11.12 -7.27 -7.42
C PRO A 297 11.91 -8.34 -8.20
N LEU A 298 11.28 -9.47 -8.55
CA LEU A 298 11.91 -10.51 -9.38
C LEU A 298 12.14 -10.03 -10.82
N VAL A 299 11.17 -9.35 -11.42
CA VAL A 299 11.29 -8.77 -12.77
C VAL A 299 12.39 -7.71 -12.78
N ASP A 300 12.43 -6.84 -11.77
CA ASP A 300 13.46 -5.81 -11.63
C ASP A 300 14.85 -6.45 -11.48
N LEU A 301 14.98 -7.50 -10.66
CA LEU A 301 16.23 -8.25 -10.51
C LEU A 301 16.62 -8.95 -11.83
N ALA A 302 15.67 -9.58 -12.52
CA ALA A 302 15.91 -10.23 -13.81
C ALA A 302 16.42 -9.24 -14.86
N CYS A 303 15.82 -8.04 -14.92
CA CYS A 303 16.24 -6.95 -15.80
C CYS A 303 17.69 -6.51 -15.49
N VAL A 304 18.02 -6.26 -14.22
CA VAL A 304 19.37 -5.87 -13.79
C VAL A 304 20.40 -6.96 -14.10
N LEU A 305 20.03 -8.23 -13.94
CA LEU A 305 20.89 -9.37 -14.25
C LEU A 305 20.91 -9.74 -15.74
N GLN A 306 20.09 -9.08 -16.57
CA GLN A 306 19.85 -9.42 -17.97
C GLN A 306 19.51 -10.90 -18.18
N ARG A 307 18.58 -11.41 -17.37
CA ARG A 307 18.10 -12.80 -17.40
C ARG A 307 16.61 -12.88 -17.68
N ASP A 308 16.17 -14.06 -18.10
CA ASP A 308 14.76 -14.41 -18.06
C ASP A 308 14.30 -14.50 -16.59
N VAL A 309 13.20 -13.82 -16.28
CA VAL A 309 12.58 -13.84 -14.94
C VAL A 309 12.18 -15.24 -14.51
N LEU A 310 11.82 -16.13 -15.44
CA LEU A 310 11.43 -17.51 -15.15
C LEU A 310 12.59 -18.34 -14.61
N GLU A 311 13.83 -18.05 -15.01
CA GLU A 311 15.02 -18.71 -14.45
C GLU A 311 15.22 -18.35 -12.97
N LEU A 312 14.94 -17.10 -12.60
CA LEU A 312 14.99 -16.65 -11.21
C LEU A 312 13.77 -17.14 -10.42
N ALA A 313 12.62 -17.24 -11.08
CA ALA A 313 11.36 -17.68 -10.48
C ALA A 313 11.27 -19.21 -10.32
N ALA A 314 12.24 -20.00 -10.82
CA ALA A 314 12.26 -21.45 -10.73
C ALA A 314 11.88 -22.04 -9.35
N PRO A 315 12.27 -21.45 -8.19
CA PRO A 315 11.82 -21.94 -6.87
C PRO A 315 10.30 -21.91 -6.64
N PHE A 316 9.54 -21.13 -7.42
CA PHE A 316 8.11 -20.91 -7.27
C PHE A 316 7.24 -21.73 -8.23
N ALA A 317 7.84 -22.59 -9.07
CA ALA A 317 7.12 -23.38 -10.08
C ALA A 317 6.09 -24.38 -9.50
N GLN A 318 6.21 -24.75 -8.21
CA GLN A 318 5.23 -25.62 -7.55
C GLN A 318 4.13 -24.84 -6.84
N GLY A 319 4.35 -23.56 -6.56
CA GLY A 319 3.51 -22.67 -5.78
C GLY A 319 4.36 -21.54 -5.22
N TRP A 320 3.85 -20.31 -5.24
CA TRP A 320 4.57 -19.12 -4.80
C TRP A 320 4.83 -19.13 -3.31
N GLU A 321 3.81 -19.47 -2.52
CA GLU A 321 3.94 -19.55 -1.07
C GLU A 321 4.88 -20.68 -0.66
N GLN A 322 4.70 -21.87 -1.24
CA GLN A 322 5.58 -23.01 -0.99
C GLN A 322 7.02 -22.70 -1.37
N GLY A 323 7.24 -22.05 -2.53
CA GLY A 323 8.56 -21.64 -2.98
C GLY A 323 9.21 -20.63 -2.04
N GLN A 324 8.46 -19.64 -1.56
CA GLN A 324 8.95 -18.66 -0.59
C GLN A 324 9.32 -19.32 0.75
N ARG A 325 8.46 -20.19 1.29
CA ARG A 325 8.75 -20.95 2.52
C ARG A 325 9.98 -21.82 2.35
N ALA A 326 10.07 -22.58 1.25
CA ALA A 326 11.22 -23.45 0.98
C ALA A 326 12.53 -22.66 0.79
N LEU A 327 12.48 -21.46 0.22
CA LEU A 327 13.61 -20.55 0.20
C LEU A 327 13.94 -20.05 1.61
N ALA A 328 12.95 -19.60 2.37
CA ALA A 328 13.14 -19.10 3.72
C ALA A 328 13.76 -20.15 4.66
N ASP A 329 13.27 -21.38 4.62
CA ASP A 329 13.80 -22.51 5.41
C ASP A 329 15.26 -22.80 5.05
N LYS A 330 15.59 -22.75 3.75
CA LYS A 330 16.97 -22.98 3.27
C LYS A 330 17.91 -21.83 3.59
N LEU A 331 17.38 -20.62 3.76
CA LEU A 331 18.14 -19.40 4.03
C LEU A 331 18.22 -19.09 5.53
N GLY A 332 17.31 -19.62 6.34
CA GLY A 332 17.09 -19.23 7.73
C GLY A 332 16.48 -17.82 7.88
N ALA A 333 16.04 -17.20 6.79
CA ALA A 333 15.48 -15.85 6.75
C ALA A 333 14.63 -15.64 5.48
N GLY A 334 13.76 -14.64 5.49
CA GLY A 334 12.98 -14.25 4.32
C GLY A 334 13.85 -13.73 3.17
N LEU A 335 13.32 -13.83 1.95
CA LEU A 335 13.94 -13.25 0.75
C LEU A 335 13.85 -11.72 0.79
N ASP A 336 15.00 -11.06 0.73
CA ASP A 336 15.12 -9.60 0.77
C ASP A 336 15.93 -9.10 -0.42
N PHE A 337 15.25 -8.47 -1.37
CA PHE A 337 15.87 -7.94 -2.58
C PHE A 337 16.73 -6.71 -2.32
N ASP A 338 16.42 -5.92 -1.29
CA ASP A 338 17.19 -4.73 -0.97
C ASP A 338 18.58 -5.11 -0.47
N VAL A 339 18.68 -6.19 0.30
CA VAL A 339 19.97 -6.75 0.71
C VAL A 339 20.71 -7.34 -0.49
N ILE A 340 20.01 -7.94 -1.47
CA ILE A 340 20.61 -8.42 -2.73
C ILE A 340 21.27 -7.26 -3.49
N TYR A 341 20.55 -6.17 -3.71
CA TYR A 341 21.12 -4.99 -4.38
C TYR A 341 22.25 -4.35 -3.57
N ALA A 342 22.09 -4.24 -2.25
CA ALA A 342 23.10 -3.66 -1.37
C ALA A 342 24.43 -4.42 -1.44
N PHE A 343 24.44 -5.75 -1.37
CA PHE A 343 25.70 -6.50 -1.45
C PHE A 343 26.31 -6.45 -2.85
N ALA A 344 25.49 -6.44 -3.91
CA ALA A 344 25.97 -6.35 -5.28
C ALA A 344 26.68 -5.01 -5.52
N ARG A 345 26.09 -3.91 -5.04
CA ARG A 345 26.73 -2.57 -5.10
C ARG A 345 27.96 -2.48 -4.22
N ALA A 346 27.93 -3.06 -3.02
CA ALA A 346 29.10 -3.13 -2.13
C ALA A 346 30.26 -3.91 -2.79
N THR A 347 29.96 -5.03 -3.47
CA THR A 347 30.95 -5.79 -4.26
C THR A 347 31.62 -4.90 -5.30
N TYR A 348 30.84 -4.10 -6.04
CA TYR A 348 31.42 -3.16 -6.97
C TYR A 348 32.30 -2.12 -6.25
N ARG A 349 31.73 -1.41 -5.28
CA ARG A 349 32.37 -0.26 -4.62
C ARG A 349 33.66 -0.60 -3.90
N TYR A 350 33.68 -1.70 -3.14
CA TYR A 350 34.81 -2.03 -2.27
C TYR A 350 35.80 -3.01 -2.92
N SER A 351 35.37 -3.82 -3.89
CA SER A 351 36.24 -4.82 -4.51
C SER A 351 36.63 -4.48 -5.94
N VAL A 352 35.65 -4.18 -6.80
CA VAL A 352 35.88 -4.07 -8.25
C VAL A 352 36.34 -2.67 -8.65
N TYR A 353 35.71 -1.62 -8.12
CA TYR A 353 36.00 -0.23 -8.44
C TYR A 353 37.45 0.16 -8.10
N PRO A 354 38.04 -0.19 -6.93
CA PRO A 354 39.43 0.14 -6.64
C PRO A 354 40.40 -0.55 -7.61
N ALA A 355 40.16 -1.82 -7.95
CA ALA A 355 40.96 -2.56 -8.92
C ALA A 355 40.83 -1.95 -10.33
N LEU A 356 39.60 -1.61 -10.75
CA LEU A 356 39.32 -0.97 -12.03
C LEU A 356 39.98 0.41 -12.13
N LYS A 357 39.88 1.23 -11.08
CA LYS A 357 40.52 2.54 -10.97
C LYS A 357 42.04 2.43 -11.07
N ALA A 358 42.65 1.46 -10.39
CA ALA A 358 44.09 1.21 -10.48
C ALA A 358 44.53 0.79 -11.89
N GLU A 359 43.78 -0.10 -12.54
CA GLU A 359 44.07 -0.53 -13.92
C GLU A 359 43.91 0.60 -14.94
N LEU A 360 42.93 1.47 -14.76
CA LEU A 360 42.72 2.61 -15.66
C LEU A 360 43.69 3.75 -15.40
N ALA A 361 44.16 3.91 -14.17
CA ALA A 361 45.27 4.80 -13.85
C ALA A 361 46.53 4.40 -14.65
N LYS A 362 46.86 3.10 -14.69
CA LYS A 362 47.99 2.57 -15.49
C LYS A 362 47.84 2.87 -16.98
N ARG A 363 46.61 3.03 -17.49
CA ARG A 363 46.29 3.32 -18.89
C ARG A 363 46.07 4.81 -19.19
N GLY A 364 46.12 5.68 -18.19
CA GLY A 364 45.81 7.10 -18.34
C GLY A 364 44.32 7.39 -18.63
N GLN A 365 43.40 6.52 -18.19
CA GLN A 365 41.96 6.57 -18.52
C GLN A 365 41.06 6.79 -17.28
N LEU A 366 41.57 7.43 -16.22
CA LEU A 366 40.88 7.54 -14.93
C LEU A 366 39.50 8.24 -15.02
N ALA A 367 39.35 9.21 -15.93
CA ALA A 367 38.13 10.01 -16.09
C ALA A 367 36.91 9.23 -16.61
N ALA A 368 37.09 7.96 -16.98
CA ALA A 368 36.03 7.15 -17.60
C ALA A 368 35.23 6.27 -16.62
N VAL A 369 35.62 6.18 -15.34
CA VAL A 369 34.99 5.24 -14.39
C VAL A 369 33.89 5.90 -13.58
N ALA A 370 32.68 5.37 -13.67
CA ALA A 370 31.60 5.72 -12.75
C ALA A 370 31.83 5.06 -11.38
N GLU A 371 31.60 5.82 -10.31
CA GLU A 371 31.58 5.30 -8.93
C GLU A 371 30.39 4.36 -8.70
N ASP A 372 29.30 4.58 -9.43
CA ASP A 372 28.16 3.67 -9.47
C ASP A 372 28.41 2.48 -10.40
N PRO A 373 27.96 1.26 -10.02
CA PRO A 373 28.04 0.11 -10.90
C PRO A 373 27.16 0.28 -12.14
N PRO A 374 27.70 0.14 -13.36
CA PRO A 374 26.87 0.11 -14.57
C PRO A 374 26.01 -1.15 -14.60
N LEU A 375 24.85 -1.13 -15.28
CA LEU A 375 23.97 -2.31 -15.37
C LEU A 375 24.69 -3.58 -15.89
N ALA A 376 25.61 -3.43 -16.84
CA ALA A 376 26.42 -4.52 -17.36
C ALA A 376 27.26 -5.24 -16.29
N PHE A 377 27.60 -4.56 -15.19
CA PHE A 377 28.27 -5.18 -14.05
C PHE A 377 27.45 -6.27 -13.41
N PHE A 378 26.18 -6.00 -13.12
CA PHE A 378 25.34 -6.96 -12.44
C PHE A 378 25.15 -8.23 -13.28
N ALA A 379 24.89 -8.08 -14.58
CA ALA A 379 24.81 -9.19 -15.50
C ALA A 379 26.13 -9.99 -15.59
N ALA A 380 27.27 -9.32 -15.77
CA ALA A 380 28.57 -9.98 -15.89
C ALA A 380 29.00 -10.71 -14.60
N TRP A 381 28.69 -10.13 -13.43
CA TRP A 381 29.16 -10.63 -12.14
C TRP A 381 28.21 -11.63 -11.49
N PHE A 382 26.89 -11.42 -11.67
CA PHE A 382 25.84 -12.16 -10.96
C PHE A 382 24.85 -12.87 -11.89
N GLY A 383 24.90 -12.64 -13.21
CA GLY A 383 23.94 -13.19 -14.18
C GLY A 383 23.90 -14.72 -14.26
N GLN A 384 24.93 -15.43 -13.79
CA GLN A 384 24.91 -16.90 -13.73
C GLN A 384 24.48 -17.44 -12.36
N VAL A 385 24.26 -16.58 -11.37
CA VAL A 385 23.93 -16.99 -10.00
C VAL A 385 22.42 -17.10 -9.84
N GLY A 386 21.93 -18.26 -9.42
CA GLY A 386 20.50 -18.46 -9.15
C GLY A 386 20.03 -17.72 -7.90
N LEU A 387 18.73 -17.39 -7.83
CA LEU A 387 18.11 -16.59 -6.77
C LEU A 387 18.47 -17.04 -5.35
N ARG A 388 18.40 -18.34 -5.06
CA ARG A 388 18.76 -18.90 -3.75
C ARG A 388 20.19 -18.52 -3.35
N ARG A 389 21.14 -18.63 -4.28
CA ARG A 389 22.55 -18.35 -3.99
C ARG A 389 22.79 -16.85 -3.84
N LEU A 390 22.12 -16.00 -4.64
CA LEU A 390 22.14 -14.55 -4.46
C LEU A 390 21.62 -14.15 -3.08
N ALA A 391 20.49 -14.70 -2.66
CA ALA A 391 19.93 -14.45 -1.34
C ALA A 391 20.87 -14.92 -0.21
N GLN A 392 21.48 -16.09 -0.35
CA GLN A 392 22.48 -16.56 0.61
C GLN A 392 23.68 -15.62 0.70
N MET A 393 24.17 -15.14 -0.44
CA MET A 393 25.28 -14.18 -0.50
C MET A 393 24.90 -12.83 0.13
N ALA A 394 23.68 -12.39 -0.09
CA ALA A 394 23.11 -11.19 0.53
C ALA A 394 23.07 -11.29 2.05
N LEU A 395 22.61 -12.43 2.59
CA LEU A 395 22.58 -12.66 4.04
C LEU A 395 23.99 -12.71 4.64
N GLN A 396 24.92 -13.42 3.98
CA GLN A 396 26.32 -13.45 4.40
C GLN A 396 26.94 -12.04 4.43
N TRP A 397 26.68 -11.21 3.42
CA TRP A 397 27.10 -9.83 3.41
C TRP A 397 26.48 -9.02 4.55
N ARG A 398 25.17 -9.13 4.76
CA ARG A 398 24.48 -8.41 5.82
C ARG A 398 25.08 -8.71 7.18
N ASP A 399 25.28 -9.99 7.48
CA ASP A 399 25.81 -10.44 8.78
C ASP A 399 27.28 -10.00 8.94
N ALA A 400 28.07 -10.10 7.87
CA ALA A 400 29.45 -9.64 7.86
C ALA A 400 29.54 -8.12 8.07
N TYR A 401 28.78 -7.33 7.30
CA TYR A 401 28.78 -5.88 7.44
C TYR A 401 28.25 -5.44 8.81
N ARG A 402 27.25 -6.13 9.37
CA ARG A 402 26.79 -5.89 10.74
C ARG A 402 27.94 -6.04 11.72
N GLN A 403 28.70 -7.13 11.62
CA GLN A 403 29.88 -7.36 12.46
C GLN A 403 30.91 -6.23 12.29
N PHE A 404 31.17 -5.80 11.05
CA PHE A 404 32.07 -4.68 10.76
C PHE A 404 31.59 -3.37 11.42
N SER A 405 30.29 -3.04 11.31
CA SER A 405 29.70 -1.86 11.96
C SER A 405 29.83 -1.90 13.49
N LEU A 406 29.58 -3.05 14.10
CA LEU A 406 29.73 -3.24 15.54
C LEU A 406 31.18 -3.04 15.99
N GLU A 407 32.14 -3.59 15.26
CA GLU A 407 33.56 -3.42 15.53
C GLU A 407 33.98 -1.94 15.53
N ARG A 408 33.46 -1.15 14.59
CA ARG A 408 33.71 0.31 14.53
C ARG A 408 33.12 1.06 15.72
N LEU A 409 31.95 0.62 16.20
CA LEU A 409 31.30 1.18 17.39
C LEU A 409 31.91 0.67 18.70
N GLY A 410 32.90 -0.22 18.64
CA GLY A 410 33.47 -0.87 19.83
C GLY A 410 32.51 -1.85 20.52
N LEU A 411 31.46 -2.31 19.84
CA LEU A 411 30.48 -3.27 20.33
C LEU A 411 30.95 -4.70 20.01
N ARG A 412 30.82 -5.63 20.95
CA ARG A 412 31.33 -7.01 20.78
C ARG A 412 30.32 -8.11 21.12
N GLY A 413 29.13 -7.76 21.62
CA GLY A 413 28.09 -8.73 22.03
C GLY A 413 26.92 -8.85 21.05
N ALA A 414 26.35 -10.05 20.92
CA ALA A 414 25.14 -10.30 20.13
C ALA A 414 23.91 -9.54 20.67
N GLU A 415 23.83 -9.33 21.98
CA GLU A 415 22.76 -8.56 22.64
C GLU A 415 22.84 -7.07 22.32
N GLU A 416 24.05 -6.49 22.33
CA GLU A 416 24.30 -5.12 21.90
C GLU A 416 23.98 -4.95 20.41
N ALA A 417 24.31 -5.96 19.60
CA ALA A 417 23.99 -5.98 18.19
C ALA A 417 22.48 -5.96 17.93
N ALA A 418 21.71 -6.78 18.65
CA ALA A 418 20.25 -6.83 18.52
C ALA A 418 19.60 -5.49 18.91
N SER A 419 20.22 -4.76 19.85
CA SER A 419 19.76 -3.44 20.29
C SER A 419 19.93 -2.34 19.23
N LEU A 420 20.59 -2.63 18.10
CA LEU A 420 20.73 -1.72 16.94
C LEU A 420 19.68 -1.93 15.85
N ASP A 421 18.79 -2.91 16.01
CA ASP A 421 17.63 -3.11 15.14
C ASP A 421 16.39 -2.56 15.85
N TRP A 422 15.46 -1.95 15.10
CA TRP A 422 14.24 -1.39 15.66
C TRP A 422 12.99 -1.74 14.85
N LEU A 423 11.87 -1.89 15.56
CA LEU A 423 10.58 -2.24 14.98
C LEU A 423 10.10 -1.16 14.00
N PRO A 424 9.70 -1.47 12.76
CA PRO A 424 9.21 -0.47 11.80
C PRO A 424 7.92 0.19 12.26
N VAL A 425 7.78 1.49 11.97
CA VAL A 425 6.54 2.23 12.20
C VAL A 425 5.46 1.70 11.27
N VAL A 426 5.76 1.58 9.99
CA VAL A 426 4.81 1.07 9.00
C VAL A 426 4.89 -0.45 8.99
N GLY A 427 3.82 -1.10 9.45
CA GLY A 427 3.79 -2.54 9.59
C GLY A 427 3.57 -3.25 8.26
N GLY A 428 4.32 -4.33 8.06
CA GLY A 428 4.09 -5.27 6.96
C GLY A 428 5.03 -5.06 5.77
N ALA A 429 5.18 -6.12 4.97
CA ALA A 429 5.92 -6.11 3.72
C ALA A 429 5.20 -5.34 2.59
N ALA A 430 4.37 -4.36 2.93
CA ALA A 430 3.66 -3.57 1.94
C ALA A 430 4.68 -2.75 1.15
N ASP A 431 4.86 -3.07 -0.13
CA ASP A 431 5.75 -2.32 -0.99
C ASP A 431 5.19 -0.90 -1.19
N HIS A 432 5.85 0.10 -0.60
CA HIS A 432 5.43 1.49 -0.68
C HIS A 432 6.00 2.14 -1.93
N SER A 433 5.35 1.83 -3.04
CA SER A 433 5.84 2.07 -4.39
C SER A 433 5.00 3.14 -5.11
N HIS A 434 5.64 4.10 -5.79
CA HIS A 434 4.97 5.11 -6.62
C HIS A 434 5.76 5.38 -7.91
N GLY A 435 5.21 4.96 -9.05
CA GLY A 435 5.91 5.05 -10.34
C GLY A 435 7.24 4.28 -10.28
N ASN A 436 8.33 4.95 -10.66
CA ASN A 436 9.68 4.38 -10.66
C ASN A 436 10.36 4.40 -9.28
N TYR A 437 9.64 4.82 -8.24
CA TYR A 437 10.19 5.00 -6.91
C TYR A 437 9.62 3.99 -5.91
N ARG A 438 10.46 3.59 -4.96
CA ARG A 438 10.11 2.75 -3.82
C ARG A 438 10.55 3.42 -2.52
N VAL A 439 9.71 3.36 -1.49
CA VAL A 439 9.98 3.93 -0.17
C VAL A 439 10.19 2.80 0.84
N ILE A 440 11.32 2.82 1.56
CA ILE A 440 11.68 1.79 2.53
C ILE A 440 12.05 2.45 3.85
N GLU A 441 11.52 1.93 4.97
CA GLU A 441 11.91 2.39 6.30
C GLU A 441 13.30 1.82 6.68
N LEU A 442 14.20 2.69 7.13
CA LEU A 442 15.52 2.31 7.62
C LEU A 442 15.39 1.86 9.09
N THR A 443 15.41 0.54 9.29
CA THR A 443 15.02 -0.12 10.55
C THR A 443 16.19 -0.62 11.41
N SER A 444 17.42 -0.24 11.08
CA SER A 444 18.60 -0.58 11.86
C SER A 444 19.71 0.44 11.71
N HIS A 445 20.64 0.48 12.67
CA HIS A 445 21.82 1.34 12.60
C HIS A 445 22.64 1.02 11.34
N GLN A 446 22.79 -0.27 11.02
CA GLN A 446 23.45 -0.72 9.79
C GLN A 446 22.79 -0.14 8.54
N ALA A 447 21.46 -0.12 8.47
CA ALA A 447 20.75 0.46 7.33
C ALA A 447 21.01 1.96 7.21
N LEU A 448 21.11 2.69 8.34
CA LEU A 448 21.47 4.11 8.34
C LEU A 448 22.92 4.35 7.90
N GLU A 449 23.88 3.57 8.37
CA GLU A 449 25.28 3.71 7.93
C GLU A 449 25.44 3.44 6.43
N LEU A 450 24.77 2.41 5.91
CA LEU A 450 24.80 2.10 4.48
C LEU A 450 24.19 3.24 3.66
N GLU A 451 23.05 3.77 4.10
CA GLU A 451 22.40 4.91 3.46
C GLU A 451 23.31 6.15 3.48
N GLY A 452 23.88 6.47 4.65
CA GLY A 452 24.71 7.67 4.85
C GLY A 452 25.97 7.67 4.00
N ARG A 453 26.66 6.53 3.92
CA ARG A 453 27.85 6.36 3.06
C ARG A 453 27.52 6.40 1.57
N GLU A 454 26.33 5.98 1.19
CA GLU A 454 25.92 5.96 -0.21
C GLU A 454 25.45 7.33 -0.69
N GLN A 455 24.81 8.10 0.18
CA GLN A 455 24.30 9.43 -0.11
C GLN A 455 25.24 10.55 0.37
N GLU A 456 26.40 10.24 0.95
CA GLU A 456 27.38 11.21 1.47
C GLU A 456 26.75 12.21 2.46
N HIS A 457 25.97 11.70 3.41
CA HIS A 457 25.31 12.53 4.42
C HIS A 457 25.13 11.80 5.75
N CYS A 458 25.11 12.56 6.85
CA CYS A 458 25.22 12.04 8.21
C CYS A 458 23.93 11.39 8.75
N VAL A 459 23.25 10.55 7.98
CA VAL A 459 21.99 9.92 8.40
C VAL A 459 22.20 8.91 9.54
N ALA A 460 23.38 8.30 9.67
CA ALA A 460 23.73 7.43 10.81
C ALA A 460 23.60 8.14 12.17
N SER A 461 23.80 9.46 12.23
CA SER A 461 23.65 10.25 13.46
C SER A 461 22.21 10.27 14.01
N TYR A 462 21.23 9.83 13.22
CA TYR A 462 19.84 9.72 13.65
C TYR A 462 19.53 8.41 14.38
N ALA A 463 20.50 7.49 14.52
CA ALA A 463 20.28 6.19 15.17
C ALA A 463 19.66 6.35 16.57
N VAL A 464 20.15 7.29 17.39
CA VAL A 464 19.57 7.55 18.72
C VAL A 464 18.10 7.96 18.62
N LYS A 465 17.75 8.90 17.72
CA LYS A 465 16.35 9.32 17.53
C LYS A 465 15.45 8.21 17.01
N CYS A 466 15.99 7.32 16.17
CA CYS A 466 15.25 6.17 15.68
C CYS A 466 14.99 5.18 16.81
N LEU A 467 16.01 4.88 17.63
CA LEU A 467 15.93 4.02 18.81
C LEU A 467 15.02 4.59 19.91
N THR A 468 14.97 5.90 20.11
CA THR A 468 14.01 6.49 21.05
C THR A 468 12.59 6.58 20.48
N GLY A 469 12.40 6.19 19.21
CA GLY A 469 11.14 6.32 18.50
C GLY A 469 10.73 7.77 18.28
N ASP A 470 11.66 8.73 18.36
CA ASP A 470 11.34 10.13 18.13
C ASP A 470 11.31 10.45 16.63
N SER A 471 12.04 9.69 15.82
CA SER A 471 12.05 9.79 14.36
C SER A 471 11.92 8.41 13.69
N ALA A 472 11.38 8.41 12.46
CA ALA A 472 11.56 7.32 11.50
C ALA A 472 12.20 7.88 10.24
N LEU A 473 13.18 7.15 9.70
CA LEU A 473 13.87 7.52 8.48
C LEU A 473 13.48 6.58 7.35
N PHE A 474 13.31 7.16 6.17
CA PHE A 474 12.87 6.45 4.98
C PHE A 474 13.79 6.76 3.81
N SER A 475 14.14 5.73 3.05
CA SER A 475 14.91 5.81 1.82
C SER A 475 13.96 5.79 0.62
N ILE A 476 14.10 6.74 -0.29
CA ILE A 476 13.50 6.69 -1.62
C ILE A 476 14.53 6.09 -2.57
N ARG A 477 14.18 4.97 -3.19
CA ARG A 477 15.04 4.24 -4.10
C ARG A 477 14.44 4.16 -5.49
N GLU A 478 15.30 4.10 -6.50
CA GLU A 478 14.93 3.72 -7.84
C GLU A 478 14.49 2.25 -7.83
N ARG A 479 13.29 1.98 -8.32
CA ARG A 479 12.70 0.64 -8.31
C ARG A 479 13.55 -0.37 -9.08
N ALA A 480 14.04 -0.01 -10.26
CA ALA A 480 14.73 -0.93 -11.15
C ALA A 480 16.08 -1.41 -10.60
N THR A 481 16.86 -0.50 -10.02
CA THR A 481 18.26 -0.77 -9.63
C THR A 481 18.46 -0.86 -8.12
N GLY A 482 17.49 -0.42 -7.33
CA GLY A 482 17.63 -0.21 -5.89
C GLY A 482 18.55 0.96 -5.53
N LYS A 483 18.96 1.80 -6.50
CA LYS A 483 19.79 2.98 -6.25
C LYS A 483 19.08 3.92 -5.28
N ILE A 484 19.80 4.36 -4.24
CA ILE A 484 19.29 5.35 -3.30
C ILE A 484 19.25 6.72 -4.00
N LEU A 485 18.12 7.40 -3.94
CA LEU A 485 17.88 8.69 -4.59
C LEU A 485 17.77 9.84 -3.58
N SER A 486 17.13 9.58 -2.44
CA SER A 486 17.03 10.55 -1.35
C SER A 486 16.56 9.86 -0.07
N THR A 487 16.72 10.54 1.06
CA THR A 487 16.29 10.06 2.38
C THR A 487 15.51 11.15 3.11
N PHE A 488 14.46 10.77 3.83
CA PHE A 488 13.64 11.71 4.58
C PHE A 488 13.33 11.25 6.00
N GLU A 489 13.18 12.24 6.89
CA GLU A 489 12.87 12.09 8.31
C GLU A 489 11.40 12.43 8.57
N VAL A 490 10.74 11.53 9.31
CA VAL A 490 9.41 11.74 9.85
C VAL A 490 9.49 11.82 11.37
N ASP A 491 9.09 12.95 11.96
CA ASP A 491 8.99 13.14 13.41
C ASP A 491 7.73 12.47 13.96
N LEU A 492 7.90 11.69 15.02
CA LEU A 492 6.86 10.88 15.65
C LEU A 492 6.46 11.41 17.04
N ARG A 493 7.11 12.46 17.56
CA ARG A 493 6.90 12.96 18.94
C ARG A 493 5.54 13.60 19.15
N ARG A 494 5.01 14.28 18.13
CA ARG A 494 3.84 15.17 18.24
C ARG A 494 2.49 14.45 18.10
N GLY A 495 2.45 13.12 18.24
CA GLY A 495 1.23 12.31 18.07
C GLY A 495 0.67 12.28 16.64
N ARG A 496 1.29 13.01 15.71
CA ARG A 496 1.04 12.95 14.27
C ARG A 496 2.40 12.85 13.55
N PRO A 497 2.56 11.95 12.56
CA PRO A 497 3.76 11.92 11.73
C PRO A 497 3.91 13.21 10.94
N LEU A 498 5.10 13.82 10.97
CA LEU A 498 5.39 15.04 10.23
C LEU A 498 6.69 14.88 9.45
N LEU A 499 6.67 15.16 8.14
CA LEU A 499 7.89 15.28 7.33
C LEU A 499 8.70 16.48 7.82
N VAL A 500 9.91 16.25 8.33
CA VAL A 500 10.76 17.32 8.91
C VAL A 500 11.96 17.66 8.04
N LYS A 501 12.61 16.64 7.45
CA LYS A 501 13.80 16.79 6.62
C LYS A 501 13.73 15.85 5.43
N HIS A 502 14.26 16.28 4.29
CA HIS A 502 14.38 15.47 3.08
C HIS A 502 15.62 15.92 2.31
N TYR A 503 16.57 15.01 2.09
CA TYR A 503 17.84 15.29 1.43
C TYR A 503 18.16 14.24 0.37
N ALA A 504 18.81 14.66 -0.70
CA ALA A 504 19.47 13.82 -1.69
C ALA A 504 20.98 13.74 -1.41
N GLN A 505 21.75 13.19 -2.35
CA GLN A 505 23.20 13.01 -2.24
C GLN A 505 23.91 14.32 -1.86
N GLY A 506 24.85 14.25 -0.93
CA GLY A 506 25.64 15.39 -0.46
C GLY A 506 24.81 16.45 0.28
N ASN A 507 23.73 16.03 0.97
CA ASN A 507 22.76 16.92 1.63
C ASN A 507 22.05 17.91 0.69
N GLN A 508 21.98 17.61 -0.61
CA GLN A 508 21.30 18.48 -1.57
C GLN A 508 19.78 18.42 -1.40
N THR A 509 19.09 19.45 -1.88
CA THR A 509 17.64 19.44 -1.99
C THR A 509 17.21 18.38 -3.02
N PRO A 510 16.31 17.44 -2.69
CA PRO A 510 15.82 16.45 -3.64
C PRO A 510 15.04 17.10 -4.79
N GLU A 511 15.03 16.45 -5.95
CA GLU A 511 14.22 16.88 -7.09
C GLU A 511 12.71 16.92 -6.73
N PRO A 512 11.90 17.80 -7.35
CA PRO A 512 10.48 17.95 -7.03
C PRO A 512 9.67 16.65 -7.10
N ALA A 513 10.02 15.74 -8.01
CA ALA A 513 9.39 14.43 -8.11
C ALA A 513 9.60 13.58 -6.84
N LEU A 514 10.80 13.59 -6.27
CA LEU A 514 11.12 12.87 -5.03
C LEU A 514 10.40 13.51 -3.83
N GLN A 515 10.34 14.85 -3.78
CA GLN A 515 9.59 15.57 -2.73
C GLN A 515 8.11 15.17 -2.75
N ALA A 516 7.49 15.14 -3.94
CA ALA A 516 6.10 14.73 -4.10
C ALA A 516 5.87 13.27 -3.67
N VAL A 517 6.84 12.37 -3.88
CA VAL A 517 6.79 10.99 -3.39
C VAL A 517 6.79 10.95 -1.87
N ALA A 518 7.72 11.67 -1.21
CA ALA A 518 7.81 11.73 0.25
C ALA A 518 6.52 12.29 0.88
N GLU A 519 6.03 13.43 0.38
CA GLU A 519 4.80 14.06 0.86
C GLU A 519 3.57 13.15 0.68
N ARG A 520 3.47 12.50 -0.50
CA ARG A 520 2.40 11.55 -0.76
C ARG A 520 2.47 10.36 0.19
N PHE A 521 3.66 9.82 0.43
CA PHE A 521 3.87 8.71 1.36
C PHE A 521 3.44 9.10 2.77
N VAL A 522 3.89 10.25 3.28
CA VAL A 522 3.51 10.73 4.61
C VAL A 522 1.99 10.89 4.71
N ARG A 523 1.35 11.55 3.75
CA ARG A 523 -0.11 11.77 3.75
C ARG A 523 -0.94 10.49 3.63
N ARG A 524 -0.50 9.51 2.82
CA ARG A 524 -1.30 8.31 2.52
C ARG A 524 -0.97 7.10 3.38
N VAL A 525 0.22 7.05 3.96
CA VAL A 525 0.71 5.89 4.72
C VAL A 525 0.93 6.28 6.18
N MET A 526 1.70 7.34 6.43
CA MET A 526 2.03 7.73 7.80
C MET A 526 0.84 8.35 8.53
N GLU A 527 0.18 9.36 7.97
CA GLU A 527 -0.95 10.04 8.62
C GLU A 527 -2.11 9.11 9.01
N PRO A 528 -2.50 8.10 8.19
CA PRO A 528 -3.52 7.12 8.59
C PRO A 528 -3.04 6.07 9.60
N THR A 529 -1.73 5.99 9.88
CA THR A 529 -1.20 5.01 10.84
C THR A 529 -1.75 5.32 12.24
N PRO A 530 -2.39 4.35 12.93
CA PRO A 530 -3.00 4.59 14.23
C PRO A 530 -1.99 5.12 15.26
N ILE A 531 -2.38 6.15 16.01
CA ILE A 531 -1.53 6.77 17.05
C ILE A 531 -1.08 5.73 18.09
N GLN A 532 -1.95 4.77 18.42
CA GLN A 532 -1.65 3.67 19.34
C GLN A 532 -0.52 2.78 18.80
N ARG A 533 -0.48 2.55 17.49
CA ARG A 533 0.61 1.80 16.85
C ARG A 533 1.92 2.58 16.94
N ILE A 534 1.89 3.88 16.63
CA ILE A 534 3.08 4.73 16.75
C ILE A 534 3.59 4.70 18.20
N ALA A 535 2.71 4.90 19.19
CA ALA A 535 3.08 4.83 20.60
C ALA A 535 3.70 3.48 20.99
N ALA A 536 3.06 2.36 20.60
CA ALA A 536 3.58 1.02 20.88
C ALA A 536 4.95 0.77 20.24
N VAL A 537 5.17 1.22 18.99
CA VAL A 537 6.48 1.14 18.34
C VAL A 537 7.50 1.96 19.12
N ARG A 538 7.19 3.20 19.50
CA ARG A 538 8.11 4.06 20.27
C ARG A 538 8.55 3.43 21.57
N ASP A 539 7.61 2.88 22.34
CA ASP A 539 7.90 2.23 23.61
C ASP A 539 8.78 0.99 23.39
N ALA A 540 8.46 0.16 22.39
CA ALA A 540 9.27 -1.00 22.04
C ALA A 540 10.71 -0.61 21.63
N ARG A 541 10.88 0.43 20.82
CA ARG A 541 12.21 0.92 20.42
C ARG A 541 13.00 1.44 21.60
N ARG A 542 12.39 2.24 22.49
CA ARG A 542 13.04 2.78 23.70
C ARG A 542 13.54 1.67 24.62
N CYS A 543 12.71 0.65 24.84
CA CYS A 543 13.09 -0.51 25.62
C CYS A 543 14.27 -1.26 24.99
N ALA A 544 14.25 -1.46 23.66
CA ALA A 544 15.32 -2.17 22.95
C ALA A 544 16.64 -1.38 22.88
N GLY A 545 16.58 -0.05 22.72
CA GLY A 545 17.75 0.81 22.55
C GLY A 545 18.44 1.22 23.85
N ALA A 546 17.78 1.10 25.01
CA ALA A 546 18.33 1.52 26.31
C ALA A 546 19.77 1.07 26.60
N PRO A 547 20.20 -0.17 26.25
CA PRO A 547 21.56 -0.63 26.50
C PRO A 547 22.64 0.07 25.67
N VAL A 548 22.30 0.66 24.52
CA VAL A 548 23.29 1.16 23.54
C VAL A 548 23.25 2.68 23.32
N ILE A 549 22.18 3.38 23.74
CA ILE A 549 22.01 4.83 23.54
C ILE A 549 23.23 5.63 24.02
N HIS A 550 23.78 5.33 25.20
CA HIS A 550 24.92 6.06 25.76
C HIS A 550 26.21 5.94 24.92
N ARG A 551 26.35 4.88 24.11
CA ARG A 551 27.50 4.68 23.22
C ARG A 551 27.32 5.35 21.85
N LEU A 552 26.07 5.61 21.47
CA LEU A 552 25.73 6.30 20.23
C LEU A 552 25.66 7.82 20.40
N ASP A 553 25.54 8.32 21.64
CA ASP A 553 25.41 9.74 21.96
C ASP A 553 26.76 10.50 22.01
N THR A 554 27.88 9.82 21.75
CA THR A 554 29.19 10.48 21.65
C THR A 554 29.28 11.28 20.33
N PRO A 555 29.38 12.62 20.37
CA PRO A 555 29.31 13.51 19.19
C PRO A 555 30.44 13.34 18.15
N ASP A 556 31.47 12.55 18.46
CA ASP A 556 32.62 12.28 17.59
C ASP A 556 32.34 11.25 16.48
N SER A 557 31.11 10.74 16.36
CA SER A 557 30.69 9.94 15.21
C SER A 557 30.42 10.80 13.96
N GLN A 558 31.25 11.82 13.69
CA GLN A 558 31.34 12.28 12.31
C GLN A 558 31.74 11.06 11.49
N GLU A 559 30.93 10.71 10.48
CA GLU A 559 31.22 9.62 9.55
C GLU A 559 32.55 9.92 8.88
N SER A 560 33.63 9.50 9.51
CA SER A 560 34.96 9.54 8.95
C SER A 560 34.92 8.61 7.75
N GLU A 561 35.45 9.10 6.62
CA GLU A 561 35.68 8.27 5.45
C GLU A 561 36.37 6.98 5.88
N LEU A 562 35.95 5.85 5.30
CA LEU A 562 36.55 4.57 5.61
C LEU A 562 38.05 4.63 5.33
N THR A 563 38.83 4.31 6.36
CA THR A 563 40.28 4.17 6.23
C THR A 563 40.59 3.11 5.16
N ALA A 564 41.77 3.20 4.54
CA ALA A 564 42.19 2.19 3.56
C ALA A 564 42.17 0.77 4.13
N GLN A 565 42.45 0.60 5.42
CA GLN A 565 42.38 -0.68 6.12
C GLN A 565 40.94 -1.19 6.26
N GLU A 566 39.98 -0.33 6.57
CA GLU A 566 38.56 -0.67 6.64
C GLU A 566 38.00 -1.04 5.25
N GLN A 567 38.37 -0.29 4.21
CA GLN A 567 37.99 -0.60 2.83
C GLN A 567 38.54 -1.97 2.41
N GLN A 568 39.81 -2.24 2.71
CA GLN A 568 40.44 -3.53 2.45
C GLN A 568 39.73 -4.67 3.20
N ARG A 569 39.38 -4.46 4.47
CA ARG A 569 38.64 -5.45 5.26
C ARG A 569 37.25 -5.74 4.68
N LEU A 570 36.52 -4.73 4.23
CA LEU A 570 35.24 -4.93 3.52
C LEU A 570 35.43 -5.71 2.21
N ALA A 571 36.49 -5.42 1.45
CA ALA A 571 36.81 -6.14 0.22
C ALA A 571 37.11 -7.62 0.48
N GLU A 572 37.82 -7.94 1.57
CA GLU A 572 38.08 -9.32 2.02
C GLU A 572 36.79 -10.03 2.42
N MET A 573 35.90 -9.34 3.13
CA MET A 573 34.59 -9.87 3.52
C MET A 573 33.69 -10.13 2.31
N LEU A 574 33.89 -9.41 1.20
CA LEU A 574 33.16 -9.59 -0.06
C LEU A 574 33.80 -10.63 -1.00
N ALA A 575 34.95 -11.21 -0.67
CA ALA A 575 35.64 -12.16 -1.56
C ALA A 575 34.80 -13.40 -1.92
N PHE A 576 33.82 -13.77 -1.08
CA PHE A 576 32.89 -14.86 -1.36
C PHE A 576 31.91 -14.56 -2.52
N THR A 577 31.81 -13.31 -2.97
CA THR A 577 30.93 -12.91 -4.08
C THR A 577 31.60 -13.01 -5.44
N TYR A 578 32.92 -13.23 -5.48
CA TYR A 578 33.68 -13.24 -6.73
C TYR A 578 33.32 -14.46 -7.60
N PRO A 579 33.20 -14.27 -8.93
CA PRO A 579 33.16 -15.37 -9.89
C PRO A 579 34.35 -16.31 -9.72
N ARG A 580 34.21 -17.58 -10.14
CA ARG A 580 35.26 -18.59 -9.97
C ARG A 580 36.57 -18.17 -10.65
N GLU A 581 36.46 -17.50 -11.79
CA GLU A 581 37.54 -16.97 -12.59
C GLU A 581 38.29 -15.89 -11.80
N ALA A 582 37.57 -14.91 -11.27
CA ALA A 582 38.14 -13.83 -10.46
C ALA A 582 38.83 -14.34 -9.18
N ARG A 583 38.32 -15.41 -8.55
CA ARG A 583 39.02 -16.06 -7.41
C ARG A 583 40.33 -16.73 -7.81
N ARG A 584 40.43 -17.27 -9.03
CA ARG A 584 41.64 -17.96 -9.51
C ARG A 584 42.73 -16.98 -9.95
N SER A 585 42.34 -15.86 -10.56
CA SER A 585 43.28 -14.95 -11.21
C SER A 585 43.52 -13.63 -10.47
N SER A 586 42.79 -13.34 -9.39
CA SER A 586 42.55 -11.99 -8.83
C SER A 586 41.57 -11.16 -9.66
N VAL A 587 40.93 -10.18 -9.01
CA VAL A 587 39.98 -9.23 -9.65
C VAL A 587 40.67 -8.42 -10.74
N ALA A 588 41.89 -7.92 -10.51
CA ALA A 588 42.63 -7.13 -11.49
C ALA A 588 42.88 -7.90 -12.79
N ARG A 589 43.38 -9.14 -12.69
CA ARG A 589 43.63 -9.99 -13.86
C ARG A 589 42.35 -10.45 -14.56
N PHE A 590 41.26 -10.61 -13.82
CA PHE A 590 39.95 -10.88 -14.40
C PHE A 590 39.47 -9.69 -15.25
N LEU A 591 39.67 -8.46 -14.75
CA LEU A 591 39.36 -7.23 -15.48
C LEU A 591 40.27 -6.99 -16.70
N GLU A 592 41.52 -7.45 -16.66
CA GLU A 592 42.44 -7.38 -17.81
C GLU A 592 41.97 -8.19 -19.02
N GLY A 593 41.14 -9.21 -18.80
CA GLY A 593 40.48 -9.95 -19.88
C GLY A 593 39.71 -8.98 -20.77
N LYS A 594 40.20 -8.78 -22.01
CA LYS A 594 39.84 -7.66 -22.92
C LYS A 594 38.33 -7.40 -23.12
N TYR A 595 37.46 -8.33 -22.78
CA TYR A 595 36.02 -8.19 -22.95
C TYR A 595 35.33 -7.39 -21.83
N LEU A 596 35.79 -7.48 -20.59
CA LEU A 596 35.08 -6.89 -19.45
C LEU A 596 35.37 -5.40 -19.27
N LEU A 597 36.63 -4.99 -19.46
CA LEU A 597 37.00 -3.57 -19.33
C LEU A 597 36.19 -2.69 -20.31
N ASN A 598 35.98 -3.16 -21.54
CA ASN A 598 35.17 -2.43 -22.51
C ASN A 598 33.69 -2.39 -22.12
N GLN A 599 33.14 -3.44 -21.53
CA GLN A 599 31.75 -3.44 -21.03
C GLN A 599 31.55 -2.48 -19.86
N PHE A 600 32.56 -2.27 -19.02
CA PHE A 600 32.53 -1.31 -17.91
C PHE A 600 32.77 0.14 -18.33
N LEU A 601 33.56 0.36 -19.38
CA LEU A 601 33.96 1.68 -19.87
C LEU A 601 32.99 2.29 -20.87
N LEU A 602 32.18 1.47 -21.55
CA LEU A 602 31.18 1.99 -22.46
C LEU A 602 30.11 2.72 -21.64
N LYS A 603 30.20 4.06 -21.60
CA LYS A 603 29.00 4.90 -21.45
C LYS A 603 27.96 4.31 -22.39
N PRO A 604 26.72 4.06 -21.94
CA PRO A 604 25.69 3.63 -22.85
C PRO A 604 25.68 4.64 -24.00
N ARG A 605 26.06 4.20 -25.21
CA ARG A 605 25.64 4.92 -26.41
C ARG A 605 24.14 4.79 -26.36
N ILE A 606 23.49 5.79 -25.79
CA ILE A 606 22.05 5.97 -25.95
C ILE A 606 21.91 6.32 -27.42
N ASP A 607 21.83 5.29 -28.26
CA ASP A 607 21.32 5.44 -29.60
C ASP A 607 19.85 5.85 -29.41
N ALA A 608 19.61 7.16 -29.46
CA ALA A 608 18.30 7.81 -29.26
C ALA A 608 17.29 7.48 -30.39
N LYS A 609 17.37 6.27 -30.96
CA LYS A 609 16.48 5.73 -31.96
C LYS A 609 16.03 4.35 -31.50
N GLN A 610 15.02 4.30 -30.62
CA GLN A 610 13.96 3.27 -30.55
C GLN A 610 13.38 3.19 -29.14
N SER A 611 12.42 4.06 -28.86
CA SER A 611 11.18 3.70 -28.16
C SER A 611 10.32 4.95 -28.16
N ASP A 612 9.70 5.23 -29.32
CA ASP A 612 8.55 6.12 -29.35
C ASP A 612 7.36 5.32 -28.80
N PRO A 613 6.82 5.62 -27.61
CA PRO A 613 5.69 4.89 -27.04
C PRO A 613 4.39 5.15 -27.82
N ALA A 614 4.40 6.02 -28.82
CA ALA A 614 3.22 6.43 -29.58
C ALA A 614 2.75 5.43 -30.65
N ASN A 615 3.45 4.30 -30.87
CA ASN A 615 3.05 3.28 -31.87
C ASN A 615 2.56 1.95 -31.26
N ALA A 616 2.20 1.93 -29.98
CA ALA A 616 1.51 0.82 -29.33
C ALA A 616 0.22 1.30 -28.65
N ALA A 617 -0.65 1.96 -29.44
CA ALA A 617 -2.02 2.31 -29.07
C ALA A 617 -3.01 1.55 -29.94
#